data_AF-A0A8H6UFI8-F1
#
_entry.id   AF-A0A8H6UFI8-F1
#
_cell.length_a   1.000
_cell.length_b   1.000
_cell.length_c   1.000
_cell.angle_alpha   90.00
_cell.angle_beta   90.00
_cell.angle_gamma   90.00
#
_symmetry.space_group_name_H-M   'P 1'
#
loop_
_entity.id
_entity.type
_entity.pdbx_description
1 polymer ?
#
loop_
_entity_poly.entity_id
_entity_poly.type
_entity_poly.pdbx_seq_one_letter_code
_entity_poly.pdbx_strand_id
1 'polypeptide(L)'
;MTDQSPAATLEQLRQLEQENGELKTRLAIIRISEPITSSETELSNPSPSKRTSDVSAIDNPTPASLEADLTHYKELFSKLRFSYVEQVTKEKFLRAIVGDPPLVVGHNENVELEGQLAEVKAELKSRKEEVRIMIEDMEKLGRDLASRYKKVQLQKTQLSTLPESIENLESTIAGLRAKQVATMGTSSSQNLPLPATLSLLAEREAELTALNRQLAAVQNALPRKAREAEALERELSVLERRRSEATTQAREAQRMKQEGKSDGLEELGRWYRSAEETLKSLVGVEGSDPGAG
;
A
#
# COMPACT_ATOMS: atom_id res chain seq x y z
N MET A 1 -42.06 4.90 -23.13
CA MET A 1 -42.95 3.86 -23.67
C MET A 1 -43.19 4.21 -25.13
N THR A 2 -42.25 3.85 -26.01
CA THR A 2 -42.37 4.11 -27.45
C THR A 2 -43.00 2.89 -28.09
N ASP A 3 -44.26 3.00 -28.48
CA ASP A 3 -44.98 1.99 -29.26
C ASP A 3 -44.32 1.87 -30.63
N GLN A 4 -43.32 0.99 -30.72
CA GLN A 4 -42.72 0.62 -31.99
C GLN A 4 -43.73 -0.25 -32.75
N SER A 5 -44.24 0.30 -33.84
CA SER A 5 -45.11 -0.39 -34.78
C SER A 5 -44.54 -1.77 -35.14
N PRO A 6 -45.35 -2.84 -35.16
CA PRO A 6 -44.89 -4.19 -35.50
C PRO A 6 -44.31 -4.27 -36.92
N ALA A 7 -44.65 -3.32 -37.79
CA ALA A 7 -44.04 -3.23 -39.12
C ALA A 7 -42.58 -2.76 -39.06
N ALA A 8 -42.26 -1.81 -38.17
CA ALA A 8 -40.92 -1.27 -38.03
C ALA A 8 -39.96 -2.29 -37.39
N THR A 9 -40.45 -3.13 -36.48
CA THR A 9 -39.65 -4.21 -35.87
C THR A 9 -39.37 -5.33 -36.87
N LEU A 10 -40.31 -5.63 -37.78
CA LEU A 10 -40.09 -6.60 -38.87
C LEU A 10 -39.09 -6.10 -39.91
N GLU A 11 -39.09 -4.80 -40.21
CA GLU A 11 -38.09 -4.19 -41.09
C GLU A 11 -36.68 -4.22 -40.47
N GLN A 12 -36.57 -3.92 -39.17
CA GLN A 12 -35.29 -4.04 -38.44
C GLN A 12 -34.78 -5.48 -38.38
N LEU A 13 -35.67 -6.47 -38.19
CA LEU A 13 -35.30 -7.88 -38.25
C LEU A 13 -34.82 -8.31 -39.64
N ARG A 14 -35.47 -7.85 -40.71
CA ARG A 14 -35.02 -8.10 -42.10
C ARG A 14 -33.67 -7.47 -42.40
N GLN A 15 -33.41 -6.26 -41.89
CA GLN A 15 -32.11 -5.60 -42.03
C GLN A 15 -31.00 -6.39 -41.32
N LEU A 16 -31.24 -6.82 -40.08
CA LEU A 16 -30.29 -7.64 -39.33
C LEU A 16 -30.07 -9.01 -40.00
N GLU A 17 -31.07 -9.59 -40.65
CA GLU A 17 -30.95 -10.85 -41.37
C GLU A 17 -30.14 -10.70 -42.68
N GLN A 18 -30.27 -9.57 -43.36
CA GLN A 18 -29.42 -9.24 -44.52
C GLN A 18 -27.97 -9.00 -44.13
N GLU A 19 -27.73 -8.22 -43.07
CA GLU A 19 -26.38 -7.97 -42.54
C GLU A 19 -25.73 -9.26 -42.02
N ASN A 20 -26.48 -10.10 -41.30
CA ASN A 20 -26.00 -11.40 -40.83
C ASN A 20 -25.85 -12.44 -41.95
N GLY A 21 -26.65 -12.34 -43.02
CA GLY A 21 -26.48 -13.14 -44.24
C GLY A 21 -25.17 -12.83 -44.94
N GLU A 22 -24.77 -11.55 -44.98
CA GLU A 22 -23.49 -11.09 -45.50
C GLU A 22 -22.31 -11.46 -44.58
N LEU A 23 -22.51 -11.47 -43.26
CA LEU A 23 -21.54 -12.04 -42.32
C LEU A 23 -21.36 -13.55 -42.52
N LYS A 24 -22.44 -14.30 -42.75
CA LYS A 24 -22.39 -15.75 -43.06
C LYS A 24 -21.65 -16.04 -44.37
N THR A 25 -21.73 -15.15 -45.37
CA THR A 25 -20.93 -15.27 -46.61
C THR A 25 -19.48 -14.81 -46.43
N ARG A 26 -19.22 -13.77 -45.61
CA ARG A 26 -17.84 -13.35 -45.24
C ARG A 26 -17.12 -14.37 -44.36
N LEU A 27 -17.86 -15.16 -43.59
CA LEU A 27 -17.36 -16.30 -42.79
C LEU A 27 -17.25 -17.60 -43.62
N ALA A 28 -17.19 -17.52 -44.96
CA ALA A 28 -16.96 -18.66 -45.82
C ALA A 28 -15.69 -19.46 -45.47
N ILE A 29 -14.69 -18.83 -44.82
CA ILE A 29 -13.50 -19.52 -44.31
C ILE A 29 -13.84 -20.54 -43.20
N ILE A 30 -14.89 -20.28 -42.40
CA ILE A 30 -15.37 -21.21 -41.37
C ILE A 30 -16.16 -22.39 -42.00
N ARG A 31 -16.83 -22.18 -43.13
CA ARG A 31 -17.49 -23.27 -43.88
C ARG A 31 -16.51 -24.26 -44.50
N ILE A 32 -15.28 -23.85 -44.79
CA ILE A 32 -14.23 -24.77 -45.26
C ILE A 32 -13.77 -25.70 -44.11
N SER A 33 -13.99 -25.32 -42.85
CA SER A 33 -13.67 -26.13 -41.68
C SER A 33 -14.81 -27.01 -41.15
N GLU A 34 -16.01 -26.93 -41.73
CA GLU A 34 -17.08 -27.90 -41.45
C GLU A 34 -16.87 -29.16 -42.31
N PRO A 35 -16.97 -30.36 -41.71
CA PRO A 35 -16.78 -31.60 -42.44
C PRO A 35 -17.89 -31.75 -43.51
N ILE A 36 -17.47 -32.02 -44.75
CA ILE A 36 -18.33 -32.20 -45.93
C ILE A 36 -19.32 -33.38 -45.75
N THR A 37 -19.22 -34.15 -44.67
CA THR A 37 -19.96 -35.40 -44.43
C THR A 37 -21.40 -35.23 -43.93
N SER A 38 -21.90 -34.02 -43.67
CA SER A 38 -23.25 -33.84 -43.10
C SER A 38 -24.40 -33.90 -44.13
N SER A 39 -24.17 -34.39 -45.36
CA SER A 39 -25.19 -34.42 -46.42
C SER A 39 -25.48 -35.79 -47.03
N GLU A 40 -25.03 -36.88 -46.41
CA GLU A 40 -25.32 -38.25 -46.89
C GLU A 40 -25.66 -39.21 -45.75
N THR A 41 -26.81 -38.97 -45.12
CA THR A 41 -27.51 -39.99 -44.34
C THR A 41 -28.98 -39.90 -44.65
N GLU A 42 -29.38 -40.38 -45.84
CA GLU A 42 -30.61 -41.17 -46.04
C GLU A 42 -30.46 -42.00 -47.33
N LEU A 43 -30.99 -43.22 -47.30
CA LEU A 43 -31.14 -44.20 -48.39
C LEU A 43 -30.00 -45.23 -48.55
N SER A 44 -30.08 -46.21 -47.66
CA SER A 44 -29.60 -47.58 -47.80
C SER A 44 -30.07 -48.27 -49.08
N ASN A 45 -29.13 -48.84 -49.84
CA ASN A 45 -29.28 -50.10 -50.58
C ASN A 45 -27.90 -50.67 -50.99
N PRO A 46 -27.54 -51.91 -50.64
CA PRO A 46 -26.25 -52.50 -50.95
C PRO A 46 -26.30 -53.31 -52.26
N SER A 47 -25.32 -53.13 -53.15
CA SER A 47 -25.00 -54.11 -54.20
C SER A 47 -23.56 -53.97 -54.70
N PRO A 48 -22.97 -55.07 -55.23
CA PRO A 48 -21.58 -55.41 -54.98
C PRO A 48 -20.69 -55.08 -56.18
N SER A 49 -19.72 -54.19 -56.01
CA SER A 49 -18.53 -54.19 -56.85
C SER A 49 -17.34 -53.72 -56.03
N LYS A 50 -16.67 -54.71 -55.47
CA LYS A 50 -15.39 -54.61 -54.78
C LYS A 50 -14.34 -54.11 -55.78
N ARG A 51 -14.12 -52.81 -55.83
CA ARG A 51 -12.89 -52.21 -56.35
C ARG A 51 -12.17 -51.52 -55.20
N THR A 52 -10.98 -52.05 -54.95
CA THR A 52 -10.01 -51.73 -53.92
C THR A 52 -9.69 -50.25 -53.83
N SER A 53 -10.14 -49.59 -52.76
CA SER A 53 -9.47 -48.46 -52.12
C SER A 53 -10.12 -48.24 -50.75
N ASP A 54 -9.80 -49.12 -49.80
CA ASP A 54 -10.13 -48.90 -48.39
C ASP A 54 -9.27 -47.74 -47.85
N VAL A 55 -9.83 -46.53 -47.88
CA VAL A 55 -9.55 -45.46 -46.91
C VAL A 55 -10.88 -44.72 -46.71
N SER A 56 -11.78 -45.35 -45.98
CA SER A 56 -13.01 -44.68 -45.54
C SER A 56 -13.24 -44.95 -44.06
N ALA A 57 -13.51 -43.85 -43.36
CA ALA A 57 -13.86 -43.72 -41.95
C ALA A 57 -12.71 -43.80 -40.94
N ILE A 58 -11.96 -42.70 -40.79
CA ILE A 58 -11.43 -42.33 -39.48
C ILE A 58 -12.30 -41.19 -38.97
N ASP A 59 -13.23 -41.55 -38.10
CA ASP A 59 -13.86 -40.64 -37.15
C ASP A 59 -12.75 -39.86 -36.42
N ASN A 60 -12.74 -38.54 -36.57
CA ASN A 60 -11.78 -37.57 -36.02
C ASN A 60 -10.39 -37.52 -36.71
N PRO A 61 -10.20 -36.63 -37.70
CA PRO A 61 -8.87 -36.39 -38.27
C PRO A 61 -7.98 -35.77 -37.19
N THR A 62 -7.01 -36.55 -36.72
CA THR A 62 -5.91 -36.03 -35.90
C THR A 62 -5.04 -35.13 -36.78
N PRO A 63 -4.50 -33.99 -36.31
CA PRO A 63 -3.71 -33.07 -37.14
C PRO A 63 -2.55 -33.74 -37.89
N ALA A 64 -1.95 -34.79 -37.33
CA ALA A 64 -0.92 -35.58 -38.00
C ALA A 64 -1.43 -36.40 -39.20
N SER A 65 -2.68 -36.85 -39.18
CA SER A 65 -3.31 -37.56 -40.31
C SER A 65 -3.55 -36.60 -41.47
N LEU A 66 -4.01 -35.39 -41.18
CA LEU A 66 -4.28 -34.36 -42.19
C LEU A 66 -2.98 -33.90 -42.87
N GLU A 67 -1.88 -33.83 -42.12
CA GLU A 67 -0.57 -33.54 -42.70
C GLU A 67 -0.09 -34.65 -43.65
N ALA A 68 -0.29 -35.92 -43.29
CA ALA A 68 0.03 -37.07 -44.15
C ALA A 68 -0.83 -37.12 -45.43
N ASP A 69 -2.11 -36.74 -45.35
CA ASP A 69 -2.97 -36.66 -46.52
C ASP A 69 -2.55 -35.52 -47.45
N LEU A 70 -2.18 -34.36 -46.89
CA LEU A 70 -1.67 -33.23 -47.68
C LEU A 70 -0.36 -33.55 -48.39
N THR A 71 0.55 -34.32 -47.78
CA THR A 71 1.77 -34.77 -48.46
C THR A 71 1.47 -35.77 -49.57
N HIS A 72 0.58 -36.73 -49.32
CA HIS A 72 0.14 -37.70 -50.33
C HIS A 72 -0.52 -37.01 -51.55
N TYR A 73 -1.45 -36.07 -51.33
CA TYR A 73 -2.07 -35.33 -52.43
C TYR A 73 -1.07 -34.47 -53.19
N LYS A 74 -0.12 -33.82 -52.51
CA LYS A 74 0.96 -33.08 -53.18
C LYS A 74 1.78 -33.98 -54.11
N GLU A 75 2.11 -35.19 -53.67
CA GLU A 75 2.82 -36.16 -54.51
C GLU A 75 1.97 -36.64 -55.69
N LEU A 76 0.70 -36.97 -55.45
CA LEU A 76 -0.23 -37.40 -56.50
C LEU A 76 -0.41 -36.31 -57.57
N PHE A 77 -0.67 -35.06 -57.16
CA PHE A 77 -0.80 -33.94 -58.09
C PHE A 77 0.52 -33.64 -58.81
N SER A 78 1.67 -33.81 -58.15
CA SER A 78 2.97 -33.66 -58.81
C SER A 78 3.19 -34.72 -59.89
N LYS A 79 2.85 -35.98 -59.61
CA LYS A 79 2.89 -37.08 -60.58
C LYS A 79 1.91 -36.87 -61.73
N LEU A 80 0.69 -36.45 -61.42
CA LEU A 80 -0.35 -36.17 -62.41
C LEU A 80 0.05 -35.00 -63.30
N ARG A 81 0.60 -33.92 -62.73
CA ARG A 81 1.13 -32.78 -63.49
C ARG A 81 2.25 -33.21 -64.43
N PHE A 82 3.20 -34.03 -63.95
CA PHE A 82 4.28 -34.55 -64.78
C PHE A 82 3.74 -35.40 -65.94
N SER A 83 2.86 -36.36 -65.64
CA SER A 83 2.25 -37.23 -66.65
C SER A 83 1.45 -36.46 -67.68
N TYR A 84 0.67 -35.45 -67.26
CA TYR A 84 -0.10 -34.61 -68.18
C TYR A 84 0.80 -33.79 -69.11
N VAL A 85 1.82 -33.13 -68.56
CA VAL A 85 2.79 -32.36 -69.37
C VAL A 85 3.52 -33.26 -70.36
N GLU A 86 3.96 -34.43 -69.91
CA GLU A 86 4.58 -35.44 -70.77
C GLU A 86 3.64 -35.92 -71.89
N GLN A 87 2.36 -36.20 -71.57
CA GLN A 87 1.39 -36.65 -72.55
C GLN A 87 1.08 -35.56 -73.59
N VAL A 88 0.82 -34.33 -73.14
CA VAL A 88 0.54 -33.19 -74.03
C VAL A 88 1.74 -32.88 -74.92
N THR A 89 2.97 -32.97 -74.39
CA THR A 89 4.18 -32.75 -75.20
C THR A 89 4.39 -33.87 -76.21
N LYS A 90 4.17 -35.14 -75.83
CA LYS A 90 4.22 -36.27 -76.77
C LYS A 90 3.17 -36.13 -77.88
N GLU A 91 1.93 -35.77 -77.52
CA GLU A 91 0.86 -35.54 -78.50
C GLU A 91 1.19 -34.38 -79.44
N LYS A 92 1.66 -33.24 -78.89
CA LYS A 92 2.07 -32.08 -79.70
C LYS A 92 3.22 -32.41 -80.64
N PHE A 93 4.18 -33.21 -80.20
CA PHE A 93 5.30 -33.68 -81.04
C PHE A 93 4.82 -34.59 -82.18
N LEU A 94 3.97 -35.58 -81.87
CA LEU A 94 3.39 -36.45 -82.90
C LEU A 94 2.55 -35.66 -83.89
N ARG A 95 1.75 -34.70 -83.42
CA ARG A 95 0.97 -33.81 -84.28
C ARG A 95 1.83 -32.90 -85.14
N ALA A 96 2.98 -32.45 -84.64
CA ALA A 96 3.91 -31.62 -85.41
C ALA A 96 4.61 -32.41 -86.54
N ILE A 97 4.87 -33.70 -86.34
CA ILE A 97 5.49 -34.58 -87.34
C ILE A 97 4.47 -35.13 -88.35
N VAL A 98 3.27 -35.47 -87.89
CA VAL A 98 2.23 -36.14 -88.68
C VAL A 98 1.23 -35.15 -89.30
N GLY A 99 1.19 -33.89 -88.82
CA GLY A 99 0.34 -32.85 -89.36
C GLY A 99 0.76 -32.42 -90.77
N ASP A 100 -0.23 -32.18 -91.64
CA ASP A 100 -0.03 -31.66 -92.99
C ASP A 100 -0.61 -30.23 -93.07
N PRO A 101 0.22 -29.17 -93.19
CA PRO A 101 1.67 -29.17 -93.37
C PRO A 101 2.46 -29.35 -92.05
N PRO A 102 3.70 -29.89 -92.11
CA PRO A 102 4.52 -30.13 -90.93
C PRO A 102 4.91 -28.81 -90.26
N LEU A 103 4.74 -28.76 -88.94
CA LEU A 103 5.09 -27.60 -88.11
C LEU A 103 6.62 -27.57 -87.90
N VAL A 104 7.33 -26.87 -88.80
CA VAL A 104 8.76 -26.57 -88.66
C VAL A 104 8.89 -25.26 -87.91
N VAL A 105 9.25 -25.31 -86.63
CA VAL A 105 9.52 -24.09 -85.85
C VAL A 105 10.77 -23.43 -86.43
N GLY A 106 10.62 -22.20 -86.92
CA GLY A 106 11.73 -21.45 -87.48
C GLY A 106 12.73 -21.02 -86.40
N HIS A 107 14.02 -20.89 -86.75
CA HIS A 107 15.01 -20.34 -85.82
C HIS A 107 14.60 -18.94 -85.32
N ASN A 108 14.00 -18.12 -86.20
CA ASN A 108 13.49 -16.78 -85.85
C ASN A 108 12.35 -16.84 -84.82
N GLU A 109 11.40 -17.77 -84.98
CA GLU A 109 10.30 -17.96 -84.02
C GLU A 109 10.82 -18.41 -82.65
N ASN A 110 11.86 -19.26 -82.61
CA ASN A 110 12.50 -19.63 -81.37
C ASN A 110 13.18 -18.44 -80.69
N VAL A 111 13.88 -17.59 -81.43
CA VAL A 111 14.53 -16.39 -80.88
C VAL A 111 13.49 -15.40 -80.34
N GLU A 112 12.36 -15.21 -81.03
CA GLU A 112 11.25 -14.37 -80.56
C GLU A 112 10.62 -14.94 -79.28
N LEU A 113 10.36 -16.24 -79.23
CA LEU A 113 9.83 -16.92 -78.04
C LEU A 113 10.81 -16.89 -76.85
N GLU A 114 12.11 -17.02 -77.11
CA GLU A 114 13.15 -16.87 -76.09
C GLU A 114 13.18 -15.45 -75.50
N GLY A 115 13.01 -14.42 -76.35
CA GLY A 115 12.87 -13.03 -75.93
C GLY A 115 11.66 -12.81 -75.01
N GLN A 116 10.47 -13.23 -75.45
CA GLN A 116 9.25 -13.14 -74.64
C GLN A 116 9.37 -13.91 -73.32
N LEU A 117 9.99 -15.09 -73.36
CA LEU A 117 10.19 -15.91 -72.17
C LEU A 117 11.20 -15.29 -71.20
N ALA A 118 12.19 -14.55 -71.69
CA ALA A 118 13.10 -13.77 -70.86
C ALA A 118 12.39 -12.61 -70.16
N GLU A 119 11.54 -11.87 -70.89
CA GLU A 119 10.72 -10.78 -70.35
C GLU A 119 9.76 -11.28 -69.26
N VAL A 120 8.96 -12.31 -69.56
CA VAL A 120 8.02 -12.89 -68.60
C VAL A 120 8.76 -13.47 -67.38
N LYS A 121 9.95 -14.06 -67.56
CA LYS A 121 10.77 -14.52 -66.43
C LYS A 121 11.29 -13.36 -65.58
N ALA A 122 11.65 -12.23 -66.19
CA ALA A 122 12.09 -11.05 -65.45
C ALA A 122 10.93 -10.45 -64.64
N GLU A 123 9.75 -10.30 -65.24
CA GLU A 123 8.55 -9.84 -64.54
C GLU A 123 8.15 -10.78 -63.40
N LEU A 124 8.17 -12.10 -63.63
CA LEU A 124 7.86 -13.08 -62.60
C LEU A 124 8.84 -13.00 -61.43
N LYS A 125 10.13 -12.74 -61.69
CA LYS A 125 11.14 -12.54 -60.63
C LYS A 125 10.86 -11.27 -59.84
N SER A 126 10.53 -10.16 -60.50
CA SER A 126 10.16 -8.90 -59.82
C SER A 126 8.97 -9.10 -58.90
N ARG A 127 7.88 -9.67 -59.42
CA ARG A 127 6.67 -9.92 -58.64
C ARG A 127 6.89 -10.88 -57.48
N LYS A 128 7.75 -11.89 -57.64
CA LYS A 128 8.11 -12.79 -56.55
C LYS A 128 8.85 -12.07 -55.42
N GLU A 129 9.75 -11.15 -55.76
CA GLU A 129 10.46 -10.37 -54.74
C GLU A 129 9.51 -9.38 -54.05
N GLU A 130 8.62 -8.71 -54.80
CA GLU A 130 7.58 -7.84 -54.23
C GLU A 130 6.67 -8.59 -53.25
N VAL A 131 6.20 -9.78 -53.63
CA VAL A 131 5.38 -10.62 -52.75
C VAL A 131 6.18 -11.06 -51.52
N ARG A 132 7.46 -11.43 -51.69
CA ARG A 132 8.32 -11.79 -50.56
C ARG A 132 8.46 -10.63 -49.57
N ILE A 133 8.74 -9.42 -50.05
CA ILE A 133 8.85 -8.22 -49.21
C ILE A 133 7.52 -7.95 -48.48
N MET A 134 6.39 -8.06 -49.19
CA MET A 134 5.06 -7.87 -48.60
C MET A 134 4.76 -8.89 -47.50
N ILE A 135 5.17 -10.16 -47.68
CA ILE A 135 5.03 -11.19 -46.65
C ILE A 135 5.90 -10.85 -45.43
N GLU A 136 7.17 -10.47 -45.65
CA GLU A 136 8.07 -10.08 -44.55
C GLU A 136 7.49 -8.90 -43.75
N ASP A 137 6.88 -7.92 -44.41
CA ASP A 137 6.25 -6.78 -43.74
C ASP A 137 4.94 -7.15 -43.03
N MET A 138 4.11 -8.01 -43.62
CA MET A 138 2.93 -8.56 -42.95
C MET A 138 3.30 -9.33 -41.68
N GLU A 139 4.39 -10.11 -41.71
CA GLU A 139 4.85 -10.83 -40.52
C GLU A 139 5.37 -9.89 -39.43
N LYS A 140 6.07 -8.81 -39.80
CA LYS A 140 6.50 -7.79 -38.83
C LYS A 140 5.30 -7.11 -38.20
N LEU A 141 4.34 -6.66 -39.01
CA LEU A 141 3.10 -6.04 -38.54
C LEU A 141 2.28 -6.99 -37.67
N GLY A 142 2.19 -8.27 -38.04
CA GLY A 142 1.52 -9.30 -37.26
C GLY A 142 2.17 -9.50 -35.89
N ARG A 143 3.50 -9.55 -35.82
CA ARG A 143 4.25 -9.64 -34.56
C ARG A 143 4.04 -8.41 -33.68
N ASP A 144 4.11 -7.22 -34.26
CA ASP A 144 3.88 -5.96 -33.55
C ASP A 144 2.45 -5.86 -33.01
N LEU A 145 1.46 -6.23 -33.82
CA LEU A 145 0.06 -6.23 -33.41
C LEU A 145 -0.19 -7.23 -32.27
N ALA A 146 0.37 -8.44 -32.36
CA ALA A 146 0.27 -9.43 -31.30
C ALA A 146 0.90 -8.93 -29.98
N SER A 147 2.04 -8.25 -30.05
CA SER A 147 2.69 -7.63 -28.88
C SER A 147 1.83 -6.54 -28.26
N ARG A 148 1.29 -5.62 -29.08
CA ARG A 148 0.39 -4.56 -28.63
C ARG A 148 -0.89 -5.12 -28.01
N TYR A 149 -1.48 -6.15 -28.62
CA TYR A 149 -2.67 -6.81 -28.09
C TYR A 149 -2.42 -7.43 -26.70
N LYS A 150 -1.29 -8.14 -26.53
CA LYS A 150 -0.89 -8.67 -25.20
C LYS A 150 -0.76 -7.56 -24.16
N LYS A 151 -0.16 -6.42 -24.51
CA LYS A 151 -0.04 -5.26 -23.61
C LYS A 151 -1.39 -4.70 -23.21
N VAL A 152 -2.29 -4.52 -24.18
CA VAL A 152 -3.67 -4.03 -23.92
C VAL A 152 -4.43 -5.01 -23.02
N GLN A 153 -4.26 -6.32 -23.24
CA GLN A 153 -4.91 -7.33 -22.42
C GLN A 153 -4.41 -7.31 -20.97
N LEU A 154 -3.11 -7.11 -20.75
CA LEU A 154 -2.53 -6.92 -19.41
C LEU A 154 -3.06 -5.64 -18.76
N GLN A 155 -3.12 -4.53 -19.50
CA GLN A 155 -3.69 -3.28 -18.97
C GLN A 155 -5.17 -3.46 -18.61
N LYS A 156 -5.93 -4.20 -19.43
CA LYS A 156 -7.34 -4.50 -19.17
C LYS A 156 -7.52 -5.30 -17.88
N THR A 157 -6.66 -6.28 -17.59
CA THR A 157 -6.74 -7.03 -16.32
C THR A 157 -6.39 -6.13 -15.14
N GLN A 158 -5.37 -5.28 -15.25
CA GLN A 158 -5.02 -4.30 -14.20
C GLN A 158 -6.16 -3.32 -13.93
N LEU A 159 -6.78 -2.77 -14.99
CA LEU A 159 -7.95 -1.90 -14.89
C LEU A 159 -9.16 -2.62 -14.29
N SER A 160 -9.30 -3.93 -14.49
CA SER A 160 -10.37 -4.71 -13.87
C SER A 160 -10.18 -4.89 -12.36
N THR A 161 -8.92 -4.93 -11.88
CA THR A 161 -8.61 -5.09 -10.45
C THR A 161 -8.57 -3.77 -9.67
N LEU A 162 -8.42 -2.64 -10.39
CA LEU A 162 -8.27 -1.32 -9.77
C LEU A 162 -9.50 -0.87 -8.96
N PRO A 163 -10.76 -1.05 -9.42
CA PRO A 163 -11.95 -0.63 -8.68
C PRO A 163 -12.06 -1.30 -7.32
N GLU A 164 -11.83 -2.62 -7.24
CA GLU A 164 -11.83 -3.35 -5.98
C GLU A 164 -10.75 -2.83 -5.02
N SER A 165 -9.55 -2.55 -5.53
CA SER A 165 -8.50 -1.91 -4.72
C SER A 165 -8.90 -0.52 -4.22
N ILE A 166 -9.61 0.26 -5.02
CA ILE A 166 -10.09 1.59 -4.62
C ILE A 166 -11.16 1.45 -3.53
N GLU A 167 -12.14 0.57 -3.68
CA GLU A 167 -13.17 0.31 -2.67
C GLU A 167 -12.56 -0.17 -1.33
N ASN A 168 -11.54 -1.02 -1.40
CA ASN A 168 -10.78 -1.47 -0.23
C ASN A 168 -10.03 -0.30 0.44
N LEU A 169 -9.42 0.61 -0.35
CA LEU A 169 -8.76 1.79 0.19
C LEU A 169 -9.77 2.79 0.77
N GLU A 170 -10.92 2.99 0.13
CA GLU A 170 -11.97 3.88 0.63
C GLU A 170 -12.59 3.36 1.92
N SER A 171 -12.86 2.06 2.02
CA SER A 171 -13.37 1.43 3.25
C SER A 171 -12.35 1.49 4.39
N THR A 172 -11.05 1.29 4.11
CA THR A 172 -10.00 1.44 5.13
C THR A 172 -9.85 2.89 5.58
N ILE A 173 -9.90 3.86 4.67
CA ILE A 173 -9.90 5.29 5.01
C ILE A 173 -11.13 5.65 5.85
N ALA A 174 -12.32 5.18 5.47
CA ALA A 174 -13.54 5.40 6.24
C ALA A 174 -13.43 4.80 7.66
N GLY A 175 -12.90 3.59 7.78
CA GLY A 175 -12.62 2.94 9.06
C GLY A 175 -11.60 3.69 9.92
N LEU A 176 -10.52 4.20 9.31
CA LEU A 176 -9.52 5.02 10.01
C LEU A 176 -10.10 6.35 10.47
N ARG A 177 -10.90 7.02 9.64
CA ARG A 177 -11.60 8.25 10.03
C ARG A 177 -12.60 8.00 11.16
N ALA A 178 -13.36 6.91 11.11
CA ALA A 178 -14.26 6.53 12.18
C ALA A 178 -13.51 6.26 13.50
N LYS A 179 -12.38 5.56 13.44
CA LYS A 179 -11.49 5.37 14.60
C LYS A 179 -10.95 6.70 15.11
N GLN A 180 -10.49 7.59 14.23
CA GLN A 180 -9.99 8.91 14.60
C GLN A 180 -11.07 9.74 15.31
N VAL A 181 -12.31 9.76 14.80
CA VAL A 181 -13.44 10.45 15.44
C VAL A 181 -13.77 9.81 16.80
N ALA A 182 -13.75 8.48 16.91
CA ALA A 182 -13.97 7.81 18.19
C ALA A 182 -12.86 8.12 19.22
N THR A 183 -11.61 8.23 18.78
CA THR A 183 -10.46 8.58 19.63
C THR A 183 -10.41 10.08 19.97
N MET A 184 -10.97 10.95 19.13
CA MET A 184 -11.12 12.38 19.43
C MET A 184 -11.95 12.65 20.69
N GLY A 185 -12.90 11.77 21.01
CA GLY A 185 -13.71 11.87 22.24
C GLY A 185 -12.98 11.48 23.53
N THR A 186 -11.93 10.65 23.47
CA THR A 186 -11.28 10.07 24.66
C THR A 186 -9.94 10.71 25.03
N SER A 187 -9.34 11.52 24.14
CA SER A 187 -8.06 12.20 24.41
C SER A 187 -8.05 13.60 23.79
N SER A 188 -8.82 14.53 24.37
CA SER A 188 -8.98 15.88 23.81
C SER A 188 -7.68 16.71 23.85
N SER A 189 -6.78 16.43 24.79
CA SER A 189 -5.47 17.11 24.88
C SER A 189 -4.49 16.67 23.78
N GLN A 190 -4.65 15.46 23.22
CA GLN A 190 -3.78 14.92 22.15
C GLN A 190 -4.30 15.24 20.74
N ASN A 191 -5.53 15.74 20.63
CA ASN A 191 -6.17 16.11 19.36
C ASN A 191 -6.35 17.62 19.20
N LEU A 192 -5.51 18.41 19.88
CA LEU A 192 -5.51 19.84 19.73
C LEU A 192 -4.91 20.22 18.36
N PRO A 193 -5.50 21.21 17.66
CA PRO A 193 -4.89 21.73 16.44
C PRO A 193 -3.52 22.36 16.77
N LEU A 194 -2.59 22.32 15.83
CA LEU A 194 -1.20 22.76 16.01
C LEU A 194 -1.05 24.14 16.69
N PRO A 195 -1.87 25.17 16.40
CA PRO A 195 -1.77 26.44 17.11
C PRO A 195 -2.09 26.34 18.61
N ALA A 196 -3.06 25.48 18.99
CA ALA A 196 -3.47 25.28 20.37
C ALA A 196 -2.45 24.44 21.17
N THR A 197 -1.73 23.52 20.52
CA THR A 197 -0.62 22.80 21.17
C THR A 197 0.57 23.71 21.43
N LEU A 198 0.89 24.61 20.49
CA LEU A 198 1.96 25.60 20.67
C LEU A 198 1.66 26.60 21.80
N SER A 199 0.41 27.06 21.93
CA SER A 199 0.03 27.95 23.04
C SER A 199 0.12 27.24 24.39
N LEU A 200 -0.35 26.00 24.48
CA LEU A 200 -0.28 25.21 25.71
C LEU A 200 1.16 24.89 26.09
N LEU A 201 2.02 24.59 25.11
CA LEU A 201 3.44 24.37 25.32
C LEU A 201 4.11 25.64 25.89
N ALA A 202 3.84 26.82 25.31
CA ALA A 202 4.37 28.08 25.81
C ALA A 202 3.90 28.40 27.24
N GLU A 203 2.64 28.10 27.58
CA GLU A 203 2.11 28.25 28.93
C GLU A 203 2.84 27.33 29.93
N ARG A 204 3.03 26.05 29.57
CA ARG A 204 3.76 25.09 30.43
C ARG A 204 5.23 25.43 30.57
N GLU A 205 5.88 25.93 29.52
CA GLU A 205 7.24 26.45 29.62
C GLU A 205 7.32 27.66 30.57
N ALA A 206 6.35 28.58 30.49
CA ALA A 206 6.27 29.71 31.41
C ALA A 206 6.07 29.23 32.86
N GLU A 207 5.19 28.28 33.11
CA GLU A 207 5.00 27.65 34.43
C GLU A 207 6.28 27.00 34.95
N LEU A 208 6.97 26.22 34.12
CA LEU A 208 8.23 25.58 34.48
C LEU A 208 9.32 26.61 34.82
N THR A 209 9.42 27.70 34.07
CA THR A 209 10.38 28.77 34.39
C THR A 209 10.01 29.49 35.70
N ALA A 210 8.73 29.67 36.00
CA ALA A 210 8.26 30.25 37.26
C ALA A 210 8.57 29.32 38.45
N LEU A 211 8.28 28.03 38.33
CA LEU A 211 8.62 27.00 39.32
C LEU A 211 10.13 26.93 39.55
N ASN A 212 10.95 26.94 38.49
CA ASN A 212 12.41 26.95 38.62
C ASN A 212 12.91 28.19 39.37
N ARG A 213 12.31 29.37 39.14
CA ARG A 213 12.65 30.59 39.91
C ARG A 213 12.27 30.46 41.38
N GLN A 214 11.10 29.90 41.69
CA GLN A 214 10.68 29.65 43.07
C GLN A 214 11.62 28.64 43.76
N LEU A 215 11.99 27.57 43.06
CA LEU A 215 12.91 26.55 43.57
C LEU A 215 14.28 27.16 43.86
N ALA A 216 14.81 28.00 42.96
CA ALA A 216 16.06 28.74 43.18
C ALA A 216 15.96 29.71 44.37
N ALA A 217 14.84 30.43 44.52
CA ALA A 217 14.62 31.32 45.66
C ALA A 217 14.58 30.56 46.99
N VAL A 218 13.88 29.42 47.04
CA VAL A 218 13.82 28.55 48.22
C VAL A 218 15.19 27.95 48.52
N GLN A 219 15.94 27.48 47.51
CA GLN A 219 17.31 26.96 47.68
C GLN A 219 18.25 28.03 48.26
N ASN A 220 18.12 29.29 47.85
CA ASN A 220 18.92 30.39 48.39
C ASN A 220 18.52 30.79 49.82
N ALA A 221 17.23 30.68 50.17
CA ALA A 221 16.73 31.01 51.50
C ALA A 221 16.98 29.89 52.54
N LEU A 222 17.00 28.62 52.10
CA LEU A 222 17.22 27.44 52.93
C LEU A 222 18.47 27.53 53.83
N PRO A 223 19.69 27.84 53.32
CA PRO A 223 20.88 27.87 54.17
C PRO A 223 20.83 28.99 55.21
N ARG A 224 20.20 30.14 54.88
CA ARG A 224 20.04 31.23 55.84
C ARG A 224 19.07 30.82 56.96
N LYS A 225 17.93 30.22 56.61
CA LYS A 225 16.96 29.73 57.60
C LYS A 225 17.51 28.59 58.44
N ALA A 226 18.32 27.70 57.85
CA ALA A 226 19.04 26.66 58.59
C ALA A 226 20.00 27.27 59.63
N ARG A 227 20.79 28.29 59.25
CA ARG A 227 21.68 28.99 60.20
C ARG A 227 20.91 29.71 61.31
N GLU A 228 19.79 30.36 60.97
CA GLU A 228 18.90 31.01 61.95
C GLU A 228 18.31 29.98 62.93
N ALA A 229 17.86 28.81 62.45
CA ALA A 229 17.37 27.72 63.29
C ALA A 229 18.46 27.15 64.21
N GLU A 230 19.64 26.86 63.68
CA GLU A 230 20.77 26.39 64.50
C GLU A 230 21.20 27.42 65.55
N ALA A 231 21.10 28.72 65.26
CA ALA A 231 21.41 29.78 66.23
C ALA A 231 20.40 29.77 67.39
N LEU A 232 19.10 29.70 67.07
CA LEU A 232 18.04 29.59 68.08
C LEU A 232 18.14 28.30 68.89
N GLU A 233 18.51 27.17 68.28
CA GLU A 233 18.78 25.92 69.00
C GLU A 233 19.92 26.07 70.00
N ARG A 234 21.00 26.77 69.62
CA ARG A 234 22.11 27.07 70.55
C ARG A 234 21.64 27.96 71.69
N GLU A 235 20.86 29.01 71.42
CA GLU A 235 20.30 29.88 72.47
C GLU A 235 19.36 29.12 73.42
N LEU A 236 18.46 28.29 72.88
CA LEU A 236 17.59 27.42 73.67
C LEU A 236 18.41 26.49 74.56
N SER A 237 19.47 25.87 74.03
CA SER A 237 20.33 24.98 74.83
C SER A 237 21.00 25.69 76.01
N VAL A 238 21.37 26.97 75.85
CA VAL A 238 21.94 27.79 76.93
C VAL A 238 20.86 28.16 77.96
N LEU A 239 19.66 28.53 77.50
CA LEU A 239 18.54 28.84 78.38
C LEU A 239 18.06 27.60 79.15
N GLU A 240 18.06 26.42 78.52
CA GLU A 240 17.76 25.15 79.17
C GLU A 240 18.78 24.80 80.25
N ARG A 241 20.08 25.03 80.01
CA ARG A 241 21.13 24.89 81.04
C ARG A 241 20.94 25.88 82.19
N ARG A 242 20.69 27.16 81.89
CA ARG A 242 20.41 28.16 82.94
C ARG A 242 19.15 27.82 83.74
N ARG A 243 18.11 27.31 83.08
CA ARG A 243 16.89 26.83 83.74
C ARG A 243 17.22 25.63 84.63
N SER A 244 17.96 24.64 84.15
CA SER A 244 18.31 23.47 84.95
C SER A 244 19.14 23.87 86.17
N GLU A 245 20.16 24.72 86.00
CA GLU A 245 20.98 25.30 87.07
C GLU A 245 20.13 26.10 88.09
N ALA A 246 19.22 26.95 87.62
CA ALA A 246 18.33 27.70 88.51
C ALA A 246 17.38 26.75 89.27
N THR A 247 16.88 25.69 88.63
CA THR A 247 16.05 24.69 89.30
C THR A 247 16.83 23.84 90.30
N THR A 248 18.10 23.51 90.04
CA THR A 248 18.94 22.82 91.02
C THR A 248 19.28 23.74 92.19
N GLN A 249 19.65 24.99 91.95
CA GLN A 249 19.88 25.99 93.00
C GLN A 249 18.63 26.22 93.85
N ALA A 250 17.45 26.33 93.24
CA ALA A 250 16.19 26.47 93.98
C ALA A 250 15.86 25.22 94.82
N ARG A 251 16.09 24.02 94.29
CA ARG A 251 15.93 22.75 95.02
C ARG A 251 16.93 22.62 96.16
N GLU A 252 18.18 23.02 95.95
CA GLU A 252 19.23 23.04 96.98
C GLU A 252 18.93 24.07 98.07
N ALA A 253 18.49 25.28 97.72
CA ALA A 253 18.04 26.28 98.68
C ALA A 253 16.82 25.78 99.48
N GLN A 254 15.87 25.11 98.83
CA GLN A 254 14.74 24.47 99.51
C GLN A 254 15.18 23.34 100.44
N ARG A 255 16.16 22.54 100.02
CA ARG A 255 16.77 21.48 100.84
C ARG A 255 17.53 22.06 102.04
N MET A 256 18.30 23.13 101.87
CA MET A 256 19.03 23.83 102.95
C MET A 256 18.07 24.47 103.95
N LYS A 257 16.92 24.99 103.50
CA LYS A 257 15.81 25.42 104.38
C LYS A 257 15.20 24.26 105.17
N GLN A 258 15.04 23.09 104.55
CA GLN A 258 14.53 21.89 105.23
C GLN A 258 15.55 21.27 106.20
N GLU A 259 16.84 21.37 105.90
CA GLU A 259 17.95 20.90 106.73
C GLU A 259 18.35 21.91 107.83
N GLY A 260 17.67 23.06 107.94
CA GLY A 260 17.75 23.96 109.10
C GLY A 260 19.05 24.77 109.23
N LYS A 261 19.82 24.94 108.15
CA LYS A 261 20.97 25.87 108.14
C LYS A 261 20.45 27.28 107.90
N SER A 262 20.32 28.06 108.97
CA SER A 262 19.81 29.43 108.96
C SER A 262 20.68 30.32 108.06
N ASP A 263 20.02 31.13 107.25
CA ASP A 263 20.65 32.11 106.36
C ASP A 263 21.47 33.07 107.22
N GLY A 264 22.79 33.18 106.99
CA GLY A 264 23.68 34.01 107.82
C GLY A 264 23.23 35.48 107.90
N LEU A 265 22.36 35.92 106.98
CA LEU A 265 21.64 37.19 107.00
C LEU A 265 20.64 37.34 108.16
N GLU A 266 19.90 36.28 108.53
CA GLU A 266 19.00 36.32 109.69
C GLU A 266 19.77 36.37 111.01
N GLU A 267 20.92 35.68 111.09
CA GLU A 267 21.84 35.76 112.24
C GLU A 267 22.49 37.13 112.36
N LEU A 268 22.98 37.74 111.27
CA LEU A 268 23.44 39.14 111.28
C LEU A 268 22.31 40.12 111.63
N GLY A 269 21.09 39.91 111.11
CA GLY A 269 19.94 40.77 111.42
C GLY A 269 19.53 40.70 112.90
N ARG A 270 19.63 39.53 113.54
CA ARG A 270 19.45 39.36 114.98
C ARG A 270 20.59 40.02 115.77
N TRP A 271 21.83 39.86 115.30
CA TRP A 271 22.99 40.51 115.91
C TRP A 271 22.89 42.04 115.85
N TYR A 272 22.58 42.62 114.69
CA TYR A 272 22.37 44.06 114.53
C TYR A 272 21.19 44.57 115.37
N ARG A 273 20.09 43.82 115.49
CA ARG A 273 18.99 44.20 116.40
C ARG A 273 19.41 44.17 117.87
N SER A 274 20.18 43.18 118.29
CA SER A 274 20.72 43.14 119.65
C SER A 274 21.75 44.25 119.90
N ALA A 275 22.54 44.61 118.89
CA ALA A 275 23.45 45.74 118.92
C ALA A 275 22.69 47.08 118.98
N GLU A 276 21.58 47.24 118.25
CA GLU A 276 20.67 48.38 118.36
C GLU A 276 20.01 48.47 119.73
N GLU A 277 19.52 47.35 120.29
CA GLU A 277 18.90 47.33 121.62
C GLU A 277 19.89 47.70 122.72
N THR A 278 21.11 47.15 122.66
CA THR A 278 22.18 47.52 123.60
C THR A 278 22.59 48.98 123.45
N LEU A 279 22.73 49.52 122.23
CA LEU A 279 22.97 50.95 122.00
C LEU A 279 21.80 51.82 122.50
N LYS A 280 20.55 51.41 122.28
CA LYS A 280 19.36 52.10 122.82
C LYS A 280 19.34 52.09 124.36
N SER A 281 19.77 51.00 124.99
CA SER A 281 19.86 50.90 126.45
C SER A 281 21.00 51.73 127.06
N LEU A 282 22.09 51.96 126.31
CA LEU A 282 23.28 52.69 126.79
C LEU A 282 23.17 54.21 126.61
N VAL A 283 22.28 54.69 125.73
CA VAL A 283 22.13 56.12 125.40
C VAL A 283 20.95 56.81 126.10
N GLY A 284 20.15 56.10 126.90
CA GLY A 284 19.30 56.72 127.94
C GLY A 284 18.44 57.92 127.51
N VAL A 285 17.54 57.73 126.54
CA VAL A 285 16.50 58.72 126.20
C VAL A 285 15.12 58.10 126.44
N GLU A 286 14.52 58.43 127.58
CA GLU A 286 13.08 58.36 127.79
C GLU A 286 12.40 59.55 127.08
N GLY A 287 11.35 59.24 126.32
CA GLY A 287 10.23 60.16 126.04
C GLY A 287 10.38 61.07 124.82
N SER A 288 9.57 60.80 123.79
CA SER A 288 8.59 61.78 123.29
C SER A 288 7.74 61.15 122.17
N ASP A 289 6.53 60.72 122.51
CA ASP A 289 5.38 60.84 121.61
C ASP A 289 5.14 62.34 121.33
N PRO A 290 4.83 62.72 120.09
CA PRO A 290 3.47 63.16 119.79
C PRO A 290 2.98 62.50 118.49
N GLY A 291 1.71 62.15 118.31
CA GLY A 291 0.52 62.98 118.50
C GLY A 291 -0.03 63.40 117.14
N ALA A 292 -1.21 62.85 116.80
CA ALA A 292 -2.29 63.37 115.94
C ALA A 292 -1.97 64.06 114.59
N GLY A 293 -2.52 63.48 113.52
CA GLY A 293 -2.63 64.06 112.18
C GLY A 293 -2.91 63.01 111.11
#